data_AF-A0A830I4G4-F1
#
_entry.id   AF-A0A830I4G4-F1
#
_cell.length_a   1.000
_cell.length_b   1.000
_cell.length_c   1.000
_cell.angle_alpha   90.00
_cell.angle_beta   90.00
_cell.angle_gamma   90.00
#
_symmetry.space_group_name_H-M   'P 1'
#
loop_
_entity.id
_entity.type
_entity.pdbx_description
1 polymer ?
#
loop_
_entity_poly.entity_id
_entity_poly.type
_entity_poly.pdbx_seq_one_letter_code
_entity_poly.pdbx_strand_id
1 'polypeptide(L)'
;MQQLQKFPVTSPIAHSVDAGVPVALLKPSCSCRSLGLPDFEEKTAVISVGCFDMFHRGHAKLLDTLMNAGHKLILGVHDDRSIFLNKGIRTGDPTITRVCNVRRMLRPQDEIFVVVDRDPTDCLKEVVPRLLRDGVDGGGDDYEETSGNFVDLSPRGEGSAAFERVVYMRGDDMPQFPGREYLESQGIEVIFLPYTQGVSATSLRNAWGCTIKVLDDRIAIALLEAHENHVYKPLRKSLERGVKNAASTRNGRAALANVVTPNRVTITSCAFTIPYVVAMLLACRQQQSSTHSSSSSSCSAVIASLAYCSLAASLAFVHDMLDRLDGAVAGAYRSLGLPHDGNYGAYLDAMCDKVFGITALVVWVSIVVVTLMKSPGMVMTSGVSAGVFMVLFVALAAVKIPLHLMLATVRTQDYCRYLVSKKSTTTAIATTNGNSDGNGNKKDDDGKKPNVALPAVGEGKLATCSENVACMIAPLAWFFARFPVDGGVLANVLWGITCALMITSVDMAMRSLRHKLRARW
;
A
#
# COMPACT_ATOMS: atom_id res chain seq x y z
N MET A 1 38.19 6.34 24.27
CA MET A 1 38.11 6.49 25.74
C MET A 1 37.85 7.97 26.03
N GLN A 2 37.02 8.24 27.05
CA GLN A 2 36.42 9.54 27.45
C GLN A 2 35.19 9.98 26.64
N GLN A 3 34.07 10.37 27.24
CA GLN A 3 33.57 10.22 28.60
C GLN A 3 32.05 10.46 28.51
N LEU A 4 31.24 9.54 29.05
CA LEU A 4 29.80 9.67 29.19
C LEU A 4 29.47 10.81 30.16
N GLN A 5 28.78 11.85 29.70
CA GLN A 5 28.13 12.82 30.58
C GLN A 5 26.87 12.19 31.18
N LYS A 6 26.96 11.93 32.49
CA LYS A 6 25.87 11.53 33.39
C LYS A 6 24.93 12.73 33.59
N PHE A 7 23.64 12.53 33.33
CA PHE A 7 22.59 13.37 33.92
C PHE A 7 22.11 12.75 35.24
N PRO A 8 21.73 13.57 36.24
CA PRO A 8 21.62 13.15 37.62
C PRO A 8 20.36 12.32 37.89
N VAL A 9 20.57 11.28 38.70
CA VAL A 9 19.53 10.43 39.31
C VAL A 9 19.01 11.13 40.54
N THR A 10 17.72 11.48 40.55
CA THR A 10 16.93 11.70 41.77
C THR A 10 15.92 10.57 41.90
N SER A 11 15.94 9.93 43.06
CA SER A 11 15.16 8.75 43.49
C SER A 11 13.70 9.08 43.86
N PRO A 12 12.91 8.14 44.42
CA PRO A 12 12.08 7.17 43.72
C PRO A 12 10.58 7.45 43.97
N ILE A 13 9.73 7.28 42.95
CA ILE A 13 8.28 7.23 43.16
C ILE A 13 7.86 5.77 43.13
N ALA A 14 7.25 5.33 44.23
CA ALA A 14 6.83 3.99 44.52
C ALA A 14 5.70 3.48 43.61
N HIS A 15 5.65 2.15 43.51
CA HIS A 15 4.66 1.27 42.90
C HIS A 15 3.24 1.79 42.66
N SER A 16 2.74 1.56 41.45
CA SER A 16 1.43 0.91 41.22
C SER A 16 1.43 0.28 39.81
N VAL A 17 1.58 -1.04 39.76
CA VAL A 17 1.34 -1.84 38.55
C VAL A 17 -0.15 -2.12 38.52
N ASP A 18 -0.91 -1.32 37.78
CA ASP A 18 -2.26 -1.65 37.34
C ASP A 18 -2.69 -0.66 36.26
N ALA A 19 -2.62 -1.11 35.00
CA ALA A 19 -3.37 -0.50 33.90
C ALA A 19 -3.51 -1.57 32.80
N GLY A 20 -4.63 -2.28 32.85
CA GLY A 20 -5.00 -3.37 31.96
C GLY A 20 -4.92 -2.99 30.48
N VAL A 21 -4.44 -3.94 29.68
CA VAL A 21 -4.54 -3.90 28.22
C VAL A 21 -6.01 -4.12 27.85
N PRO A 22 -6.65 -3.27 27.03
CA PRO A 22 -8.06 -3.42 26.71
C PRO A 22 -8.33 -4.69 25.90
N VAL A 23 -9.17 -5.57 26.45
CA VAL A 23 -9.83 -6.67 25.73
C VAL A 23 -11.03 -6.09 24.98
N ALA A 24 -10.99 -6.06 23.65
CA ALA A 24 -12.18 -5.80 22.83
C ALA A 24 -12.10 -6.48 21.44
N LEU A 25 -12.85 -7.59 21.36
CA LEU A 25 -13.79 -8.00 20.29
C LEU A 25 -13.60 -7.46 18.87
N LEU A 26 -13.46 -8.37 17.90
CA LEU A 26 -14.09 -8.32 16.56
C LEU A 26 -13.93 -9.71 15.89
N LYS A 27 -15.06 -10.39 15.60
CA LYS A 27 -15.11 -11.71 14.93
C LYS A 27 -15.21 -11.55 13.39
N PRO A 28 -14.41 -12.28 12.61
CA PRO A 28 -14.75 -12.60 11.22
C PRO A 28 -14.93 -14.11 10.96
N SER A 29 -15.62 -14.40 9.86
CA SER A 29 -16.27 -15.66 9.46
C SER A 29 -15.37 -16.73 8.84
N CYS A 30 -15.85 -17.96 8.91
CA CYS A 30 -15.19 -19.24 8.63
C CYS A 30 -14.89 -19.57 7.15
N SER A 31 -14.02 -20.59 7.02
CA SER A 31 -13.94 -21.64 5.97
C SER A 31 -12.93 -21.44 4.84
N CYS A 32 -11.89 -22.29 4.83
CA CYS A 32 -11.25 -22.94 3.67
C CYS A 32 -10.31 -24.08 4.16
N ARG A 33 -10.81 -25.33 4.25
CA ARG A 33 -10.00 -26.56 4.44
C ARG A 33 -9.59 -27.10 3.06
N SER A 34 -8.31 -27.02 2.67
CA SER A 34 -7.81 -27.74 1.48
C SER A 34 -6.29 -27.95 1.44
N LEU A 35 -5.69 -28.33 2.56
CA LEU A 35 -4.34 -28.92 2.57
C LEU A 35 -4.50 -30.31 3.19
N GLY A 36 -4.03 -31.36 2.50
CA GLY A 36 -4.09 -32.77 2.90
C GLY A 36 -3.22 -33.08 4.13
N LEU A 37 -3.42 -32.32 5.19
CA LEU A 37 -3.03 -32.65 6.56
C LEU A 37 -3.97 -33.78 7.03
N PRO A 38 -3.52 -34.68 7.92
CA PRO A 38 -4.39 -35.70 8.47
C PRO A 38 -5.65 -35.06 9.05
N ASP A 39 -6.82 -35.64 8.78
CA ASP A 39 -8.07 -35.20 9.41
C ASP A 39 -7.91 -35.37 10.92
N PHE A 40 -7.69 -34.27 11.64
CA PHE A 40 -7.59 -34.28 13.10
C PHE A 40 -9.00 -34.43 13.66
N GLU A 41 -9.42 -35.68 13.90
CA GLU A 41 -10.65 -36.01 14.64
C GLU A 41 -10.56 -35.57 16.11
N GLU A 42 -9.36 -35.43 16.66
CA GLU A 42 -9.06 -35.06 18.05
C GLU A 42 -8.93 -33.55 18.28
N LYS A 43 -9.26 -33.10 19.49
CA LYS A 43 -9.20 -31.69 19.91
C LYS A 43 -7.73 -31.23 20.03
N THR A 44 -7.16 -30.79 18.91
CA THR A 44 -5.74 -30.43 18.76
C THR A 44 -5.47 -28.91 18.91
N ALA A 45 -4.47 -28.53 19.71
CA ALA A 45 -3.90 -27.18 19.76
C ALA A 45 -2.51 -27.13 19.10
N VAL A 46 -2.27 -26.09 18.31
CA VAL A 46 -1.01 -25.86 17.57
C VAL A 46 -0.28 -24.66 18.16
N ILE A 47 1.02 -24.81 18.44
CA ILE A 47 1.89 -23.72 18.90
C ILE A 47 2.93 -23.43 17.81
N SER A 48 3.21 -22.15 17.57
CA SER A 48 4.34 -21.74 16.71
C SER A 48 4.90 -20.40 17.15
N VAL A 49 6.21 -20.18 16.97
CA VAL A 49 6.89 -18.92 17.31
C VAL A 49 7.67 -18.40 16.12
N GLY A 50 7.59 -17.10 15.86
CA GLY A 50 8.27 -16.49 14.71
C GLY A 50 8.43 -14.97 14.79
N CYS A 51 9.14 -14.44 13.79
CA CYS A 51 9.40 -13.00 13.65
C CYS A 51 8.27 -12.29 12.87
N PHE A 52 7.72 -12.94 11.84
CA PHE A 52 6.67 -12.42 10.95
C PHE A 52 6.96 -11.01 10.39
N ASP A 53 8.23 -10.70 10.14
CA ASP A 53 8.68 -9.40 9.62
C ASP A 53 8.35 -9.21 8.14
N MET A 54 8.00 -7.98 7.75
CA MET A 54 7.54 -7.64 6.40
C MET A 54 6.54 -8.65 5.86
N PHE A 55 5.42 -8.81 6.57
CA PHE A 55 4.43 -9.86 6.34
C PHE A 55 4.16 -10.11 4.84
N HIS A 56 4.38 -11.34 4.38
CA HIS A 56 4.44 -11.72 2.96
C HIS A 56 3.76 -13.08 2.73
N ARG A 57 3.64 -13.54 1.47
CA ARG A 57 2.89 -14.77 1.14
C ARG A 57 3.42 -16.01 1.84
N GLY A 58 4.74 -16.08 2.04
CA GLY A 58 5.36 -17.15 2.85
C GLY A 58 4.77 -17.26 4.26
N HIS A 59 4.60 -16.13 4.97
CA HIS A 59 3.94 -16.12 6.28
C HIS A 59 2.45 -16.46 6.19
N ALA A 60 1.74 -15.94 5.19
CA ALA A 60 0.32 -16.25 5.00
C ALA A 60 0.08 -17.76 4.78
N LYS A 61 0.89 -18.41 3.94
CA LYS A 61 0.81 -19.85 3.68
C LYS A 61 1.19 -20.68 4.90
N LEU A 62 2.20 -20.25 5.65
CA LEU A 62 2.57 -20.88 6.92
C LEU A 62 1.39 -20.81 7.92
N LEU A 63 0.84 -19.61 8.16
CA LEU A 63 -0.29 -19.43 9.08
C LEU A 63 -1.52 -20.22 8.64
N ASP A 64 -1.82 -20.26 7.34
CA ASP A 64 -2.92 -21.07 6.80
C ASP A 64 -2.71 -22.58 7.09
N THR A 65 -1.48 -23.06 6.92
CA THR A 65 -1.13 -24.46 7.25
C THR A 65 -1.27 -24.72 8.75
N LEU A 66 -0.78 -23.80 9.60
CA LEU A 66 -0.87 -23.91 11.07
C LEU A 66 -2.33 -23.89 11.56
N MET A 67 -3.16 -23.00 11.02
CA MET A 67 -4.58 -22.92 11.37
C MET A 67 -5.36 -24.15 10.92
N ASN A 68 -5.00 -24.73 9.77
CA ASN A 68 -5.64 -25.95 9.27
C ASN A 68 -5.19 -27.23 10.00
N ALA A 69 -4.08 -27.18 10.75
CA ALA A 69 -3.54 -28.30 11.51
C ALA A 69 -4.18 -28.51 12.89
N GLY A 70 -5.09 -27.63 13.34
CA GLY A 70 -5.73 -27.80 14.64
C GLY A 70 -6.89 -26.86 14.91
N HIS A 71 -7.54 -27.08 16.05
CA HIS A 71 -8.72 -26.34 16.51
C HIS A 71 -8.37 -24.93 17.00
N LYS A 72 -7.18 -24.77 17.58
CA LYS A 72 -6.66 -23.51 18.13
C LYS A 72 -5.18 -23.34 17.77
N LEU A 73 -4.80 -22.17 17.29
CA LEU A 73 -3.42 -21.77 17.06
C LEU A 73 -2.99 -20.76 18.14
N ILE A 74 -1.90 -21.03 18.84
CA ILE A 74 -1.23 -20.06 19.71
C ILE A 74 0.09 -19.65 19.06
N LEU A 75 0.22 -18.36 18.75
CA LEU A 75 1.34 -17.83 17.99
C LEU A 75 2.19 -16.85 18.80
N GLY A 76 3.47 -17.15 18.96
CA GLY A 76 4.46 -16.25 19.54
C GLY A 76 5.05 -15.32 18.47
N VAL A 77 5.02 -14.01 18.71
CA VAL A 77 5.66 -13.00 17.86
C VAL A 77 6.78 -12.33 18.64
N HIS A 78 8.03 -12.49 18.19
CA HIS A 78 9.17 -11.80 18.81
C HIS A 78 9.08 -10.27 18.67
N ASP A 79 9.44 -9.52 19.71
CA ASP A 79 9.54 -8.06 19.65
C ASP A 79 10.79 -7.57 18.87
N ASP A 80 10.89 -6.26 18.64
CA ASP A 80 11.99 -5.70 17.85
C ASP A 80 13.36 -5.87 18.56
N ARG A 81 13.38 -5.84 19.90
CA ARG A 81 14.61 -6.02 20.70
C ARG A 81 15.11 -7.45 20.61
N SER A 82 14.25 -8.44 20.85
CA SER A 82 14.60 -9.86 20.77
C SER A 82 15.09 -10.26 19.37
N ILE A 83 14.45 -9.76 18.30
CA ILE A 83 14.90 -10.02 16.93
C ILE A 83 16.29 -9.42 16.67
N PHE A 84 16.53 -8.18 17.11
CA PHE A 84 17.84 -7.56 16.97
C PHE A 84 18.92 -8.37 17.70
N LEU A 85 18.62 -8.86 18.90
CA LEU A 85 19.53 -9.67 19.69
C LEU A 85 19.76 -11.08 19.09
N ASN A 86 18.74 -11.68 18.47
CA ASN A 86 18.81 -13.02 17.88
C ASN A 86 19.48 -13.04 16.50
N LYS A 87 19.20 -12.04 15.66
CA LYS A 87 19.57 -12.06 14.24
C LYS A 87 20.55 -10.96 13.83
N GLY A 88 20.85 -10.01 14.72
CA GLY A 88 21.71 -8.86 14.42
C GLY A 88 21.14 -7.90 13.38
N ILE A 89 19.84 -8.02 13.05
CA ILE A 89 19.16 -7.21 12.04
C ILE A 89 18.02 -6.41 12.67
N ARG A 90 17.76 -5.21 12.14
CA ARG A 90 16.54 -4.46 12.45
C ARG A 90 15.38 -5.00 11.62
N THR A 91 14.22 -5.14 12.25
CA THR A 91 12.95 -5.49 11.61
C THR A 91 12.56 -4.41 10.59
N GLY A 92 11.94 -4.81 9.49
CA GLY A 92 11.41 -3.89 8.48
C GLY A 92 10.09 -3.26 8.90
N ASP A 93 9.26 -4.01 9.64
CA ASP A 93 8.03 -3.53 10.27
C ASP A 93 8.18 -3.62 11.81
N PRO A 94 7.71 -2.60 12.58
CA PRO A 94 7.79 -2.64 14.05
C PRO A 94 6.88 -3.72 14.64
N THR A 95 7.14 -4.12 15.88
CA THR A 95 6.41 -5.18 16.60
C THR A 95 4.89 -5.05 16.46
N ILE A 96 4.35 -3.85 16.69
CA ILE A 96 2.91 -3.60 16.60
C ILE A 96 2.35 -3.89 15.20
N THR A 97 3.06 -3.49 14.15
CA THR A 97 2.64 -3.74 12.77
C THR A 97 2.68 -5.23 12.43
N ARG A 98 3.71 -5.95 12.90
CA ARG A 98 3.84 -7.40 12.69
C ARG A 98 2.70 -8.15 13.38
N VAL A 99 2.44 -7.83 14.66
CA VAL A 99 1.31 -8.39 15.41
C VAL A 99 -0.04 -8.09 14.73
N CYS A 100 -0.29 -6.85 14.31
CA CYS A 100 -1.51 -6.49 13.60
C CYS A 100 -1.68 -7.25 12.27
N ASN A 101 -0.61 -7.43 11.51
CA ASN A 101 -0.65 -8.14 10.23
C ASN A 101 -0.94 -9.63 10.42
N VAL A 102 -0.32 -10.26 11.42
CA VAL A 102 -0.65 -11.65 11.81
C VAL A 102 -2.10 -11.74 12.29
N ARG A 103 -2.52 -10.87 13.21
CA ARG A 103 -3.86 -10.91 13.82
C ARG A 103 -4.99 -10.87 12.80
N ARG A 104 -4.79 -10.18 11.68
CA ARG A 104 -5.74 -10.10 10.55
C ARG A 104 -5.97 -11.44 9.84
N MET A 105 -5.04 -12.39 9.96
CA MET A 105 -5.14 -13.71 9.34
C MET A 105 -5.76 -14.75 10.28
N LEU A 106 -5.59 -14.55 11.59
CA LEU A 106 -5.96 -15.54 12.61
C LEU A 106 -7.48 -15.66 12.79
N ARG A 107 -7.92 -16.86 13.18
CA ARG A 107 -9.32 -17.13 13.50
C ARG A 107 -9.69 -16.52 14.87
N PRO A 108 -10.98 -16.35 15.18
CA PRO A 108 -11.40 -15.78 16.47
C PRO A 108 -10.86 -16.49 17.70
N GLN A 109 -10.71 -17.82 17.63
CA GLN A 109 -10.22 -18.66 18.73
C GLN A 109 -8.68 -18.71 18.84
N ASP A 110 -7.95 -18.18 17.86
CA ASP A 110 -6.50 -18.22 17.84
C ASP A 110 -5.92 -17.05 18.67
N GLU A 111 -4.81 -17.31 19.37
CA GLU A 111 -4.19 -16.38 20.31
C GLU A 111 -2.79 -15.95 19.85
N ILE A 112 -2.39 -14.73 20.21
CA ILE A 112 -1.04 -14.21 19.98
C ILE A 112 -0.43 -13.82 21.32
N PHE A 113 0.83 -14.20 21.54
CA PHE A 113 1.65 -13.66 22.63
C PHE A 113 2.93 -13.01 22.06
N VAL A 114 3.48 -12.03 22.78
CA VAL A 114 4.70 -11.34 22.38
C VAL A 114 5.89 -11.92 23.13
N VAL A 115 6.93 -12.33 22.40
CA VAL A 115 8.19 -12.83 22.99
C VAL A 115 9.17 -11.67 23.08
N VAL A 116 9.54 -11.30 24.31
CA VAL A 116 10.44 -10.16 24.59
C VAL A 116 11.91 -10.55 24.74
N ASP A 117 12.20 -11.85 24.84
CA ASP A 117 13.56 -12.40 24.98
C ASP A 117 14.02 -13.17 23.72
N ARG A 118 15.31 -13.49 23.67
CA ARG A 118 15.95 -14.34 22.67
C ARG A 118 15.34 -15.74 22.64
N ASP A 119 15.02 -16.25 23.82
CA ASP A 119 14.50 -17.59 24.05
C ASP A 119 13.00 -17.54 24.39
N PRO A 120 12.11 -18.18 23.59
CA PRO A 120 10.69 -18.23 23.90
C PRO A 120 10.33 -19.24 25.00
N THR A 121 11.30 -19.98 25.55
CA THR A 121 11.06 -21.06 26.53
C THR A 121 10.21 -20.62 27.72
N ASP A 122 10.44 -19.43 28.28
CA ASP A 122 9.68 -18.99 29.44
C ASP A 122 8.21 -18.70 29.09
N CYS A 123 7.95 -18.10 27.93
CA CYS A 123 6.58 -17.98 27.42
C CYS A 123 5.95 -19.37 27.15
N LEU A 124 6.72 -20.33 26.64
CA LEU A 124 6.23 -21.69 26.41
C LEU A 124 5.88 -22.42 27.71
N LYS A 125 6.64 -22.19 28.80
CA LYS A 125 6.35 -22.74 30.13
C LYS A 125 5.03 -22.24 30.71
N GLU A 126 4.55 -21.07 30.31
CA GLU A 126 3.24 -20.55 30.70
C GLU A 126 2.13 -21.10 29.80
N VAL A 127 2.36 -21.13 28.48
CA VAL A 127 1.35 -21.49 27.48
C VAL A 127 1.05 -23.00 27.48
N VAL A 128 2.07 -23.85 27.54
CA VAL A 128 1.92 -25.30 27.39
C VAL A 128 1.07 -25.91 28.50
N PRO A 129 1.34 -25.67 29.81
CA PRO A 129 0.53 -26.24 30.87
C PRO A 129 -0.92 -25.75 30.83
N ARG A 130 -1.15 -24.48 30.44
CA ARG A 130 -2.50 -23.92 30.28
C ARG A 130 -3.31 -24.67 29.22
N LEU A 131 -2.70 -24.97 28.07
CA LEU A 131 -3.36 -25.73 27.00
C LEU A 131 -3.68 -27.18 27.40
N LEU A 132 -2.81 -27.79 28.20
CA LEU A 132 -3.00 -29.16 28.71
C LEU A 132 -4.05 -29.25 29.82
N ARG A 133 -4.38 -28.13 30.51
CA ARG A 133 -5.38 -28.10 31.60
C ARG A 133 -6.74 -27.55 31.17
N ASP A 134 -6.78 -26.40 30.50
CA ASP A 134 -7.97 -25.52 30.54
C ASP A 134 -8.83 -25.55 29.26
N GLY A 135 -8.38 -26.23 28.20
CA GLY A 135 -9.18 -26.41 26.98
C GLY A 135 -9.45 -25.12 26.17
N VAL A 136 -10.43 -25.16 25.27
CA VAL A 136 -10.65 -24.14 24.21
C VAL A 136 -11.11 -22.79 24.76
N ASP A 137 -11.85 -22.81 25.88
CA ASP A 137 -12.47 -21.63 26.46
C ASP A 137 -11.82 -21.38 27.82
N GLY A 138 -10.80 -20.53 27.85
CA GLY A 138 -10.39 -19.88 29.08
C GLY A 138 -11.54 -18.98 29.54
N GLY A 139 -12.54 -19.55 30.21
CA GLY A 139 -13.57 -18.82 30.93
C GLY A 139 -12.86 -17.95 31.95
N GLY A 140 -13.09 -16.64 31.88
CA GLY A 140 -12.62 -15.72 32.90
C GLY A 140 -13.18 -16.14 34.25
N ASP A 141 -12.30 -16.22 35.25
CA ASP A 141 -12.70 -16.41 36.63
C ASP A 141 -13.53 -15.20 37.06
N ASP A 142 -14.83 -15.40 37.27
CA ASP A 142 -15.61 -14.55 38.17
C ASP A 142 -15.09 -14.86 39.59
N TYR A 143 -14.22 -14.00 40.13
CA TYR A 143 -13.73 -14.12 41.50
C TYR A 143 -14.81 -13.63 42.48
N GLU A 144 -15.42 -14.55 43.23
CA GLU A 144 -16.20 -14.21 44.41
C GLU A 144 -15.29 -14.25 45.66
N GLU A 145 -15.02 -13.08 46.23
CA GLU A 145 -14.23 -12.92 47.44
C GLU A 145 -15.05 -13.40 48.65
N THR A 146 -14.79 -14.62 49.13
CA THR A 146 -15.31 -15.09 50.41
C THR A 146 -14.20 -15.29 51.42
N SER A 147 -14.46 -14.73 52.59
CA SER A 147 -13.60 -14.62 53.75
C SER A 147 -13.25 -15.98 54.38
N GLY A 148 -11.96 -16.18 54.63
CA GLY A 148 -11.48 -17.06 55.70
C GLY A 148 -11.13 -18.49 55.31
N ASN A 149 -9.81 -18.76 55.29
CA ASN A 149 -9.10 -20.01 55.54
C ASN A 149 -9.61 -21.33 54.92
N PHE A 150 -8.70 -21.88 54.10
CA PHE A 150 -8.61 -23.24 53.54
C PHE A 150 -9.21 -23.40 52.13
N VAL A 151 -8.33 -23.44 51.13
CA VAL A 151 -8.68 -23.72 49.72
C VAL A 151 -8.72 -25.22 49.52
N ASP A 152 -9.91 -25.75 49.29
CA ASP A 152 -10.15 -27.10 48.79
C ASP A 152 -9.74 -27.17 47.31
N LEU A 153 -8.79 -28.05 46.98
CA LEU A 153 -8.24 -28.25 45.63
C LEU A 153 -9.02 -29.30 44.82
N SER A 154 -10.31 -29.47 45.06
CA SER A 154 -11.13 -30.36 44.24
C SER A 154 -11.80 -29.62 43.07
N PRO A 155 -11.70 -30.14 41.82
CA PRO A 155 -12.28 -29.48 40.66
C PRO A 155 -13.81 -29.61 40.70
N ARG A 156 -14.50 -28.49 40.82
CA ARG A 156 -15.94 -28.38 40.59
C ARG A 156 -16.21 -27.67 39.27
N GLY A 157 -16.89 -28.36 38.36
CA GLY A 157 -17.53 -27.76 37.19
C GLY A 157 -17.18 -28.47 35.88
N GLU A 158 -18.12 -29.27 35.39
CA GLU A 158 -18.15 -29.75 34.00
C GLU A 158 -18.26 -28.54 33.06
N GLY A 159 -17.19 -28.17 32.34
CA GLY A 159 -17.27 -26.97 31.50
C GLY A 159 -16.10 -26.49 30.64
N SER A 160 -15.00 -27.22 30.42
CA SER A 160 -14.10 -27.02 29.26
C SER A 160 -13.06 -28.15 29.23
N ALA A 161 -13.26 -29.16 28.39
CA ALA A 161 -12.30 -30.27 28.28
C ALA A 161 -10.97 -29.78 27.67
N ALA A 162 -9.86 -30.14 28.32
CA ALA A 162 -8.48 -29.95 27.88
C ALA A 162 -8.25 -30.36 26.41
N PHE A 163 -7.22 -29.81 25.77
CA PHE A 163 -6.83 -30.30 24.44
C PHE A 163 -6.23 -31.70 24.57
N GLU A 164 -6.77 -32.65 23.82
CA GLU A 164 -6.30 -34.04 23.77
C GLU A 164 -4.90 -34.13 23.17
N ARG A 165 -4.55 -33.18 22.30
CA ARG A 165 -3.25 -33.12 21.64
C ARG A 165 -2.74 -31.69 21.55
N VAL A 166 -1.48 -31.49 21.93
CA VAL A 166 -0.75 -30.23 21.73
C VAL A 166 0.46 -30.51 20.86
N VAL A 167 0.61 -29.78 19.76
CA VAL A 167 1.74 -29.92 18.84
C VAL A 167 2.45 -28.58 18.64
N TYR A 168 3.77 -28.63 18.48
CA TYR A 168 4.56 -27.47 18.10
C TYR A 168 4.95 -27.58 16.62
N MET A 169 4.57 -26.60 15.82
CA MET A 169 4.82 -26.61 14.38
C MET A 169 5.67 -25.42 13.97
N ARG A 170 6.71 -25.64 13.16
CA ARG A 170 7.58 -24.56 12.66
C ARG A 170 8.14 -24.89 11.28
N GLY A 171 8.74 -23.89 10.63
CA GLY A 171 9.55 -24.13 9.43
C GLY A 171 10.76 -25.03 9.72
N ASP A 172 11.18 -25.78 8.71
CA ASP A 172 12.39 -26.60 8.68
C ASP A 172 13.70 -25.80 8.57
N ASP A 173 13.61 -24.46 8.61
CA ASP A 173 14.70 -23.50 8.45
C ASP A 173 15.69 -23.48 9.62
N MET A 174 15.26 -23.88 10.81
CA MET A 174 16.09 -23.97 12.00
C MET A 174 15.61 -25.13 12.89
N PRO A 175 16.11 -26.36 12.64
CA PRO A 175 15.70 -27.56 13.38
C PRO A 175 16.07 -27.52 14.87
N GLN A 176 17.18 -26.85 15.19
CA GLN A 176 17.64 -26.65 16.56
C GLN A 176 17.25 -25.23 17.02
N PHE A 177 16.30 -25.14 17.95
CA PHE A 177 15.79 -23.87 18.42
C PHE A 177 15.62 -23.82 19.95
N PRO A 178 15.76 -22.64 20.55
CA PRO A 178 15.54 -22.48 21.99
C PRO A 178 14.09 -22.83 22.36
N GLY A 179 13.93 -23.69 23.37
CA GLY A 179 12.63 -24.24 23.80
C GLY A 179 12.30 -25.64 23.27
N ARG A 180 13.08 -26.19 22.33
CA ARG A 180 12.86 -27.54 21.81
C ARG A 180 12.97 -28.63 22.88
N GLU A 181 14.03 -28.60 23.67
CA GLU A 181 14.25 -29.57 24.75
C GLU A 181 13.11 -29.55 25.77
N TYR A 182 12.60 -28.35 26.10
CA TYR A 182 11.44 -28.19 26.97
C TYR A 182 10.19 -28.84 26.35
N LEU A 183 9.87 -28.54 25.09
CA LEU A 183 8.71 -29.12 24.40
C LEU A 183 8.78 -30.65 24.36
N GLU A 184 9.93 -31.21 23.98
CA GLU A 184 10.15 -32.66 23.93
C GLU A 184 10.05 -33.29 25.33
N SER A 185 10.53 -32.61 26.39
CA SER A 185 10.41 -33.08 27.78
C SER A 185 8.95 -33.13 28.28
N GLN A 186 8.08 -32.29 27.71
CA GLN A 186 6.64 -32.30 28.01
C GLN A 186 5.86 -33.27 27.11
N GLY A 187 6.54 -34.06 26.27
CA GLY A 187 5.90 -34.97 25.32
C GLY A 187 5.22 -34.28 24.14
N ILE A 188 5.53 -33.00 23.88
CA ILE A 188 4.96 -32.26 22.75
C ILE A 188 5.70 -32.64 21.47
N GLU A 189 4.94 -33.10 20.47
CA GLU A 189 5.46 -33.40 19.15
C GLU A 189 5.87 -32.12 18.42
N VAL A 190 7.10 -32.11 17.87
CA VAL A 190 7.64 -31.01 17.06
C VAL A 190 7.58 -31.40 15.58
N ILE A 191 6.72 -30.71 14.82
CA ILE A 191 6.50 -30.96 13.39
C ILE A 191 7.17 -29.86 12.57
N PHE A 192 8.00 -30.27 11.61
CA PHE A 192 8.64 -29.36 10.67
C PHE A 192 7.84 -29.26 9.36
N LEU A 193 7.53 -28.03 8.98
CA LEU A 193 6.86 -27.69 7.74
C LEU A 193 7.89 -27.25 6.69
N PRO A 194 7.77 -27.70 5.44
CA PRO A 194 8.69 -27.31 4.39
C PRO A 194 8.64 -25.81 4.15
N TYR A 195 9.80 -25.15 4.13
CA TYR A 195 9.88 -23.72 3.88
C TYR A 195 9.24 -23.34 2.54
N THR A 196 8.44 -22.28 2.54
CA THR A 196 7.80 -21.79 1.30
C THR A 196 8.84 -21.09 0.43
N GLN A 197 9.27 -21.76 -0.64
CA GLN A 197 10.20 -21.22 -1.63
C GLN A 197 9.61 -20.01 -2.38
N GLY A 198 10.46 -19.04 -2.70
CA GLY A 198 10.14 -17.89 -3.56
C GLY A 198 10.09 -16.54 -2.87
N VAL A 199 9.89 -16.46 -1.54
CA VAL A 199 9.75 -15.18 -0.81
C VAL A 199 10.26 -15.28 0.62
N SER A 200 11.09 -14.32 1.03
CA SER A 200 11.48 -14.13 2.43
C SER A 200 11.62 -12.65 2.77
N ALA A 201 11.55 -12.32 4.06
CA ALA A 201 11.90 -10.99 4.55
C ALA A 201 13.32 -10.56 4.12
N THR A 202 14.25 -11.51 3.99
CA THR A 202 15.60 -11.22 3.47
C THR A 202 15.57 -10.86 1.99
N SER A 203 14.80 -11.58 1.16
CA SER A 203 14.60 -11.23 -0.25
C SER A 203 13.95 -9.84 -0.41
N LEU A 204 12.96 -9.52 0.43
CA LEU A 204 12.33 -8.19 0.45
C LEU A 204 13.28 -7.08 0.89
N ARG A 205 14.18 -7.35 1.84
CA ARG A 205 15.26 -6.44 2.26
C ARG A 205 16.26 -6.21 1.11
N ASN A 206 16.58 -7.26 0.37
CA ASN A 206 17.52 -7.25 -0.75
C ASN A 206 16.90 -6.75 -2.07
N ALA A 207 15.61 -6.37 -2.09
CA ALA A 207 15.03 -5.63 -3.20
C ALA A 207 15.48 -4.16 -3.10
N TRP A 208 16.69 -3.86 -3.60
CA TRP A 208 17.37 -2.57 -3.53
C TRP A 208 16.48 -1.40 -3.99
N GLY A 209 16.58 -0.26 -3.31
CA GLY A 209 15.92 1.02 -3.66
C GLY A 209 14.50 1.19 -3.14
N CYS A 210 13.79 0.10 -2.82
CA CYS A 210 12.43 0.21 -2.31
C CYS A 210 12.35 0.71 -0.88
N THR A 211 13.39 0.61 -0.05
CA THR A 211 13.39 1.03 1.37
C THR A 211 13.67 2.51 1.61
N ILE A 212 14.13 3.24 0.59
CA ILE A 212 14.38 4.68 0.68
C ILE A 212 13.05 5.39 0.98
N LYS A 213 13.05 6.22 2.03
CA LYS A 213 11.96 7.11 2.39
C LYS A 213 12.47 8.54 2.16
N VAL A 214 11.77 9.30 1.34
CA VAL A 214 12.05 10.73 1.15
C VAL A 214 11.36 11.53 2.26
N LEU A 215 10.16 11.12 2.65
CA LEU A 215 9.42 11.68 3.79
C LEU A 215 9.39 10.70 4.96
N ASP A 216 9.48 11.25 6.18
CA ASP A 216 9.22 10.49 7.40
C ASP A 216 7.80 9.91 7.40
N ASP A 217 7.61 8.74 8.03
CA ASP A 217 6.32 8.06 8.03
C ASP A 217 5.21 8.88 8.69
N ARG A 218 5.52 9.69 9.72
CA ARG A 218 4.51 10.54 10.38
C ARG A 218 3.94 11.57 9.41
N ILE A 219 4.82 12.21 8.64
CA ILE A 219 4.45 13.22 7.64
C ILE A 219 3.72 12.56 6.47
N ALA A 220 4.25 11.45 5.96
CA ALA A 220 3.67 10.70 4.86
C ALA A 220 2.24 10.21 5.17
N ILE A 221 2.02 9.65 6.36
CA ILE A 221 0.70 9.16 6.79
C ILE A 221 -0.27 10.34 6.96
N ALA A 222 0.16 11.43 7.61
CA ALA A 222 -0.68 12.61 7.78
C ALA A 222 -1.09 13.23 6.42
N LEU A 223 -0.15 13.31 5.46
CA LEU A 223 -0.44 13.77 4.11
C LEU A 223 -1.42 12.85 3.38
N LEU A 224 -1.24 11.53 3.48
CA LEU A 224 -2.14 10.55 2.89
C LEU A 224 -3.55 10.67 3.47
N GLU A 225 -3.68 10.77 4.78
CA GLU A 225 -4.96 10.92 5.45
C GLU A 225 -5.64 12.24 5.09
N ALA A 226 -4.89 13.33 5.08
CA ALA A 226 -5.39 14.64 4.68
C ALA A 226 -5.85 14.64 3.21
N HIS A 227 -5.05 14.10 2.30
CA HIS A 227 -5.42 13.97 0.89
C HIS A 227 -6.66 13.08 0.72
N GLU A 228 -6.69 11.92 1.37
CA GLU A 228 -7.81 10.98 1.27
C GLU A 228 -9.11 11.64 1.77
N ASN A 229 -9.08 12.33 2.90
CA ASN A 229 -10.27 12.89 3.54
C ASN A 229 -10.73 14.22 2.93
N HIS A 230 -9.81 15.10 2.53
CA HIS A 230 -10.14 16.45 2.08
C HIS A 230 -10.13 16.63 0.55
N VAL A 231 -9.40 15.80 -0.19
CA VAL A 231 -9.25 15.95 -1.65
C VAL A 231 -9.90 14.77 -2.37
N TYR A 232 -9.39 13.56 -2.15
CA TYR A 232 -9.77 12.40 -2.93
C TYR A 232 -11.22 11.96 -2.67
N LYS A 233 -11.61 11.67 -1.42
CA LYS A 233 -12.97 11.21 -1.11
C LYS A 233 -14.06 12.23 -1.48
N PRO A 234 -13.95 13.53 -1.15
CA PRO A 234 -15.00 14.48 -1.48
C PRO A 234 -15.21 14.63 -2.98
N LEU A 235 -14.12 14.76 -3.73
CA LEU A 235 -14.16 14.92 -5.17
C LEU A 235 -14.69 13.65 -5.85
N ARG A 236 -14.19 12.47 -5.45
CA ARG A 236 -14.68 11.18 -5.94
C ARG A 236 -16.17 11.01 -5.67
N LYS A 237 -16.65 11.28 -4.45
CA LYS A 237 -18.08 11.21 -4.10
C LYS A 237 -18.91 12.22 -4.89
N SER A 238 -18.36 13.39 -5.22
CA SER A 238 -19.01 14.37 -6.08
C SER A 238 -19.21 13.83 -7.50
N LEU A 239 -18.13 13.29 -8.10
CA LEU A 239 -18.17 12.67 -9.43
C LEU A 239 -19.10 11.46 -9.46
N GLU A 240 -19.01 10.55 -8.47
CA GLU A 240 -19.89 9.39 -8.35
C GLU A 240 -21.37 9.80 -8.23
N ARG A 241 -21.68 10.85 -7.47
CA ARG A 241 -23.06 11.41 -7.41
C ARG A 241 -23.50 11.98 -8.75
N GLY A 242 -22.64 12.75 -9.42
CA GLY A 242 -22.91 13.30 -10.75
C GLY A 242 -23.24 12.20 -11.77
N VAL A 243 -22.42 11.14 -11.80
CA VAL A 243 -22.64 9.99 -12.69
C VAL A 243 -23.91 9.23 -12.32
N LYS A 244 -24.19 9.02 -11.03
CA LYS A 244 -25.44 8.37 -10.57
C LYS A 244 -26.69 9.18 -10.94
N ASN A 245 -26.65 10.50 -10.78
CA ASN A 245 -27.73 11.40 -11.18
C ASN A 245 -27.92 11.40 -12.70
N ALA A 246 -26.84 11.36 -13.48
CA ALA A 246 -26.94 11.18 -14.92
C ALA A 246 -27.60 9.83 -15.24
N ALA A 247 -27.17 8.75 -14.58
CA ALA A 247 -27.70 7.40 -14.76
C ALA A 247 -29.16 7.23 -14.31
N SER A 248 -29.74 8.13 -13.50
CA SER A 248 -31.17 8.08 -13.19
C SER A 248 -32.04 8.63 -14.33
N THR A 249 -31.47 9.39 -15.26
CA THR A 249 -32.19 9.93 -16.43
C THR A 249 -32.11 8.98 -17.64
N ARG A 250 -33.15 8.95 -18.48
CA ARG A 250 -33.16 8.16 -19.72
C ARG A 250 -32.01 8.57 -20.66
N ASN A 251 -31.81 9.87 -20.85
CA ASN A 251 -30.76 10.42 -21.70
C ASN A 251 -29.37 10.11 -21.14
N GLY A 252 -29.17 10.24 -19.82
CA GLY A 252 -27.89 9.93 -19.20
C GLY A 252 -27.55 8.44 -19.20
N ARG A 253 -28.53 7.53 -19.07
CA ARG A 253 -28.29 6.09 -19.30
C ARG A 253 -27.89 5.80 -20.75
N ALA A 254 -28.55 6.43 -21.71
CA ALA A 254 -28.19 6.28 -23.12
C ALA A 254 -26.78 6.83 -23.41
N ALA A 255 -26.42 7.95 -22.78
CA ALA A 255 -25.09 8.53 -22.87
C ALA A 255 -24.02 7.65 -22.21
N LEU A 256 -24.27 7.09 -21.03
CA LEU A 256 -23.38 6.10 -20.41
C LEU A 256 -23.22 4.90 -21.35
N ALA A 257 -24.31 4.26 -21.78
CA ALA A 257 -24.25 3.06 -22.62
C ALA A 257 -23.47 3.24 -23.94
N ASN A 258 -23.60 4.39 -24.59
CA ASN A 258 -23.11 4.57 -25.98
C ASN A 258 -21.97 5.58 -26.14
N VAL A 259 -21.79 6.51 -25.20
CA VAL A 259 -20.90 7.67 -25.35
C VAL A 259 -19.80 7.68 -24.28
N VAL A 260 -20.17 7.61 -23.01
CA VAL A 260 -19.29 7.80 -21.84
C VAL A 260 -18.93 6.45 -21.21
N THR A 261 -18.13 5.67 -21.92
CA THR A 261 -17.56 4.42 -21.39
C THR A 261 -16.28 4.71 -20.60
N PRO A 262 -15.90 3.90 -19.58
CA PRO A 262 -14.68 4.11 -18.80
C PRO A 262 -13.45 4.28 -19.69
N ASN A 263 -13.23 3.35 -20.62
CA ASN A 263 -12.07 3.40 -21.52
C ASN A 263 -12.08 4.64 -22.42
N ARG A 264 -13.25 5.13 -22.84
CA ARG A 264 -13.33 6.36 -23.65
C ARG A 264 -12.93 7.57 -22.82
N VAL A 265 -13.33 7.64 -21.56
CA VAL A 265 -12.89 8.71 -20.64
C VAL A 265 -11.38 8.65 -20.45
N THR A 266 -10.82 7.47 -20.19
CA THR A 266 -9.36 7.25 -20.07
C THR A 266 -8.61 7.68 -21.34
N ILE A 267 -9.04 7.23 -22.52
CA ILE A 267 -8.41 7.58 -23.80
C ILE A 267 -8.51 9.09 -24.06
N THR A 268 -9.65 9.70 -23.75
CA THR A 268 -9.86 11.14 -23.88
C THR A 268 -8.89 11.90 -22.96
N SER A 269 -8.73 11.44 -21.71
CA SER A 269 -7.75 11.98 -20.77
C SER A 269 -6.33 11.93 -21.34
N CYS A 270 -5.94 10.78 -21.92
CA CYS A 270 -4.63 10.60 -22.54
C CYS A 270 -4.43 11.50 -23.77
N ALA A 271 -5.49 11.75 -24.56
CA ALA A 271 -5.42 12.59 -25.75
C ALA A 271 -5.05 14.05 -25.45
N PHE A 272 -5.31 14.54 -24.23
CA PHE A 272 -4.90 15.88 -23.78
C PHE A 272 -3.38 16.05 -23.62
N THR A 273 -2.62 14.95 -23.61
CA THR A 273 -1.14 15.00 -23.56
C THR A 273 -0.58 15.79 -24.73
N ILE A 274 -1.05 15.56 -25.96
CA ILE A 274 -0.50 16.23 -27.16
C ILE A 274 -0.77 17.74 -27.13
N PRO A 275 -2.01 18.23 -26.96
CA PRO A 275 -2.29 19.66 -26.81
C PRO A 275 -1.49 20.33 -25.70
N TYR A 276 -1.31 19.64 -24.57
CA TYR A 276 -0.53 20.15 -23.44
C TYR A 276 0.94 20.38 -23.84
N VAL A 277 1.57 19.40 -24.49
CA VAL A 277 2.94 19.50 -24.98
C VAL A 277 3.06 20.63 -26.01
N VAL A 278 2.13 20.71 -26.96
CA VAL A 278 2.12 21.77 -27.98
C VAL A 278 2.01 23.14 -27.33
N ALA A 279 1.11 23.34 -26.37
CA ALA A 279 0.98 24.59 -25.63
C ALA A 279 2.29 24.98 -24.94
N MET A 280 2.98 24.03 -24.29
CA MET A 280 4.26 24.28 -23.63
C MET A 280 5.40 24.63 -24.58
N LEU A 281 5.50 23.94 -25.72
CA LEU A 281 6.49 24.27 -26.73
C LEU A 281 6.24 25.64 -27.37
N LEU A 282 4.97 26.00 -27.61
CA LEU A 282 4.59 27.32 -28.10
C LEU A 282 4.88 28.41 -27.07
N ALA A 283 4.56 28.19 -25.79
CA ALA A 283 4.89 29.11 -24.70
C ALA A 283 6.40 29.37 -24.63
N CYS A 284 7.21 28.30 -24.71
CA CYS A 284 8.67 28.35 -24.75
C CYS A 284 9.19 29.18 -25.92
N ARG A 285 8.63 28.95 -27.13
CA ARG A 285 9.00 29.69 -28.34
C ARG A 285 8.68 31.18 -28.24
N GLN A 286 7.50 31.54 -27.72
CA GLN A 286 7.11 32.95 -27.55
C GLN A 286 7.97 33.68 -26.50
N GLN A 287 8.37 32.98 -25.44
CA GLN A 287 9.26 33.57 -24.45
C GLN A 287 10.65 33.85 -25.03
N GLN A 288 11.19 32.97 -25.87
CA GLN A 288 12.51 33.15 -26.50
C GLN A 288 12.53 34.23 -27.59
N SER A 289 11.43 34.49 -28.31
CA SER A 289 11.39 35.54 -29.34
C SER A 289 11.41 36.96 -28.74
N SER A 290 10.85 37.10 -27.53
CA SER A 290 10.70 38.38 -26.85
C SER A 290 11.95 38.87 -26.11
N THR A 291 13.01 38.06 -25.98
CA THR A 291 14.32 38.50 -25.47
C THR A 291 15.16 39.22 -26.53
N HIS A 292 14.75 39.16 -27.81
CA HIS A 292 15.53 39.67 -28.95
C HIS A 292 14.87 40.83 -29.71
N SER A 293 13.69 41.33 -29.31
CA SER A 293 12.90 42.29 -30.12
C SER A 293 12.46 43.56 -29.37
N SER A 294 12.41 44.67 -30.12
CA SER A 294 12.10 46.03 -29.70
C SER A 294 10.60 46.27 -29.35
N SER A 295 10.33 47.40 -28.70
CA SER A 295 9.24 47.70 -27.75
C SER A 295 7.77 47.39 -28.12
N SER A 296 7.38 47.25 -29.39
CA SER A 296 5.97 46.98 -29.77
C SER A 296 5.63 45.50 -29.98
N SER A 297 6.60 44.68 -30.43
CA SER A 297 6.43 43.22 -30.62
C SER A 297 6.62 42.42 -29.33
N SER A 298 7.14 43.05 -28.27
CA SER A 298 7.38 42.42 -26.97
C SER A 298 6.08 42.16 -26.19
N CYS A 299 5.09 43.07 -26.26
CA CYS A 299 3.84 42.95 -25.50
C CYS A 299 2.94 41.80 -26.02
N SER A 300 2.81 41.66 -27.34
CA SER A 300 2.02 40.57 -27.94
C SER A 300 2.62 39.19 -27.65
N ALA A 301 3.95 39.06 -27.67
CA ALA A 301 4.64 37.81 -27.33
C ALA A 301 4.47 37.43 -25.85
N VAL A 302 4.47 38.41 -24.93
CA VAL A 302 4.21 38.18 -23.50
C VAL A 302 2.77 37.68 -23.27
N ILE A 303 1.77 38.33 -23.88
CA ILE A 303 0.37 37.92 -23.78
C ILE A 303 0.18 36.50 -24.36
N ALA A 304 0.79 36.22 -25.51
CA ALA A 304 0.73 34.89 -26.13
C ALA A 304 1.37 33.82 -25.23
N SER A 305 2.53 34.10 -24.62
CA SER A 305 3.19 33.19 -23.69
C SER A 305 2.32 32.89 -22.46
N LEU A 306 1.69 33.90 -21.87
CA LEU A 306 0.77 33.72 -20.74
C LEU A 306 -0.46 32.88 -21.14
N ALA A 307 -1.02 33.13 -22.33
CA ALA A 307 -2.16 32.38 -22.85
C ALA A 307 -1.82 30.90 -23.01
N TYR A 308 -0.66 30.57 -23.59
CA TYR A 308 -0.19 29.20 -23.73
C TYR A 308 0.12 28.54 -22.37
N CYS A 309 0.69 29.27 -21.41
CA CYS A 309 0.92 28.76 -20.05
C CYS A 309 -0.41 28.46 -19.32
N SER A 310 -1.38 29.35 -19.45
CA SER A 310 -2.72 29.18 -18.88
C SER A 310 -3.47 28.02 -19.53
N LEU A 311 -3.33 27.86 -20.85
CA LEU A 311 -3.88 26.72 -21.58
C LEU A 311 -3.27 25.41 -21.09
N ALA A 312 -1.94 25.32 -20.96
CA ALA A 312 -1.29 24.12 -20.45
C ALA A 312 -1.73 23.77 -19.01
N ALA A 313 -1.81 24.77 -18.13
CA ALA A 313 -2.33 24.58 -16.77
C ALA A 313 -3.77 24.02 -16.79
N SER A 314 -4.63 24.58 -17.65
CA SER A 314 -6.02 24.12 -17.81
C SER A 314 -6.10 22.69 -18.36
N LEU A 315 -5.25 22.33 -19.32
CA LEU A 315 -5.20 20.98 -19.89
C LEU A 315 -4.74 19.95 -18.86
N ALA A 316 -3.74 20.27 -18.03
CA ALA A 316 -3.30 19.41 -16.94
C ALA A 316 -4.40 19.22 -15.88
N PHE A 317 -5.14 20.29 -15.55
CA PHE A 317 -6.29 20.20 -14.66
C PHE A 317 -7.41 19.31 -15.23
N VAL A 318 -7.76 19.50 -16.51
CA VAL A 318 -8.77 18.68 -17.18
C VAL A 318 -8.35 17.21 -17.24
N HIS A 319 -7.08 16.92 -17.52
CA HIS A 319 -6.54 15.57 -17.46
C HIS A 319 -6.74 14.94 -16.07
N ASP A 320 -6.35 15.62 -14.99
CA ASP A 320 -6.54 15.12 -13.61
C ASP A 320 -8.01 14.87 -13.25
N MET A 321 -8.92 15.73 -13.74
CA MET A 321 -10.36 15.52 -13.53
C MET A 321 -10.91 14.33 -14.31
N LEU A 322 -10.45 14.11 -15.54
CA LEU A 322 -10.88 12.98 -16.38
C LEU A 322 -10.34 11.64 -15.86
N ASP A 323 -9.10 11.61 -15.37
CA ASP A 323 -8.52 10.47 -14.65
C ASP A 323 -9.42 10.07 -13.47
N ARG A 324 -9.86 11.02 -12.64
CA ARG A 324 -10.78 10.70 -11.53
C ARG A 324 -12.17 10.29 -12.00
N LEU A 325 -12.64 10.85 -13.12
CA LEU A 325 -13.96 10.57 -13.65
C LEU A 325 -14.07 9.14 -14.18
N ASP A 326 -13.02 8.59 -14.80
CA ASP A 326 -13.07 7.24 -15.35
C ASP A 326 -13.34 6.18 -14.27
N GLY A 327 -12.78 6.37 -13.06
CA GLY A 327 -12.99 5.51 -11.92
C GLY A 327 -14.42 5.60 -11.37
N ALA A 328 -15.01 6.81 -11.40
CA ALA A 328 -16.40 7.03 -11.03
C ALA A 328 -17.37 6.38 -12.05
N VAL A 329 -17.08 6.51 -13.34
CA VAL A 329 -17.84 5.88 -14.43
C VAL A 329 -17.71 4.36 -14.34
N ALA A 330 -16.51 3.82 -14.13
CA ALA A 330 -16.29 2.39 -13.93
C ALA A 330 -17.06 1.86 -12.70
N GLY A 331 -17.14 2.65 -11.63
CA GLY A 331 -17.98 2.36 -10.47
C GLY A 331 -19.46 2.29 -10.80
N ALA A 332 -19.97 3.25 -11.57
CA ALA A 332 -21.37 3.27 -12.00
C ALA A 332 -21.71 2.07 -12.90
N TYR A 333 -20.83 1.72 -13.84
CA TYR A 333 -20.99 0.55 -14.70
C TYR A 333 -21.14 -0.74 -13.90
N ARG A 334 -20.30 -0.93 -12.87
CA ARG A 334 -20.43 -2.06 -11.94
C ARG A 334 -21.77 -2.07 -11.22
N SER A 335 -22.23 -0.91 -10.74
CA SER A 335 -23.52 -0.82 -10.02
C SER A 335 -24.75 -1.03 -10.92
N LEU A 336 -24.63 -0.75 -12.21
CA LEU A 336 -25.72 -0.84 -13.19
C LEU A 336 -25.71 -2.17 -13.97
N GLY A 337 -24.73 -3.06 -13.75
CA GLY A 337 -24.58 -4.30 -14.50
C GLY A 337 -24.24 -4.10 -15.97
N LEU A 338 -23.65 -2.95 -16.34
CA LEU A 338 -23.28 -2.65 -17.72
C LEU A 338 -21.99 -3.38 -18.13
N PRO A 339 -21.82 -3.71 -19.42
CA PRO A 339 -20.59 -4.33 -19.92
C PRO A 339 -19.40 -3.40 -19.66
N HIS A 340 -18.40 -3.90 -18.94
CA HIS A 340 -17.18 -3.16 -18.62
C HIS A 340 -15.97 -4.08 -18.75
N ASP A 341 -14.85 -3.54 -19.22
CA ASP A 341 -13.65 -4.33 -19.53
C ASP A 341 -12.81 -4.71 -18.29
N GLY A 342 -13.35 -4.50 -17.09
CA GLY A 342 -12.78 -4.92 -15.82
C GLY A 342 -11.29 -4.62 -15.70
N ASN A 343 -10.48 -5.69 -15.67
CA ASN A 343 -9.03 -5.61 -15.49
C ASN A 343 -8.27 -4.98 -16.68
N TYR A 344 -8.82 -5.04 -17.90
CA TYR A 344 -8.21 -4.35 -19.04
C TYR A 344 -8.40 -2.84 -18.92
N GLY A 345 -9.60 -2.39 -18.53
CA GLY A 345 -9.86 -0.96 -18.29
C GLY A 345 -8.94 -0.40 -17.21
N ALA A 346 -8.78 -1.11 -16.08
CA ALA A 346 -7.86 -0.70 -15.02
C ALA A 346 -6.38 -0.73 -15.42
N TYR A 347 -5.99 -1.62 -16.35
CA TYR A 347 -4.65 -1.62 -16.93
C TYR A 347 -4.45 -0.41 -17.84
N LEU A 348 -5.42 -0.14 -18.72
CA LEU A 348 -5.39 0.97 -19.67
C LEU A 348 -5.30 2.32 -18.94
N ASP A 349 -6.15 2.52 -17.94
CA ASP A 349 -6.12 3.65 -16.99
C ASP A 349 -4.71 3.87 -16.43
N ALA A 350 -4.18 2.84 -15.79
CA ALA A 350 -2.85 2.89 -15.21
C ALA A 350 -1.71 3.13 -16.22
N MET A 351 -1.87 2.82 -17.51
CA MET A 351 -0.88 3.12 -18.56
C MET A 351 -1.01 4.56 -19.07
N CYS A 352 -2.24 5.02 -19.31
CA CYS A 352 -2.52 6.38 -19.79
C CYS A 352 -1.98 7.44 -18.83
N ASP A 353 -2.13 7.22 -17.53
CA ASP A 353 -1.48 8.02 -16.48
C ASP A 353 0.03 8.18 -16.66
N LYS A 354 0.72 7.08 -17.01
CA LYS A 354 2.18 7.07 -17.16
C LYS A 354 2.59 7.77 -18.45
N VAL A 355 1.79 7.63 -19.50
CA VAL A 355 2.03 8.33 -20.77
C VAL A 355 1.97 9.84 -20.56
N PHE A 356 0.93 10.35 -19.90
CA PHE A 356 0.83 11.79 -19.60
C PHE A 356 1.99 12.24 -18.71
N GLY A 357 2.18 11.58 -17.56
CA GLY A 357 3.21 11.96 -16.58
C GLY A 357 4.63 11.95 -17.14
N ILE A 358 5.04 10.89 -17.84
CA ILE A 358 6.37 10.81 -18.47
C ILE A 358 6.54 11.92 -19.51
N THR A 359 5.56 12.09 -20.40
CA THR A 359 5.66 13.08 -21.49
C THR A 359 5.73 14.50 -20.94
N ALA A 360 4.89 14.82 -19.95
CA ALA A 360 4.88 16.13 -19.30
C ALA A 360 6.23 16.43 -18.62
N LEU A 361 6.79 15.47 -17.88
CA LEU A 361 8.08 15.64 -17.21
C LEU A 361 9.23 15.79 -18.20
N VAL A 362 9.27 15.01 -19.29
CA VAL A 362 10.31 15.14 -20.33
C VAL A 362 10.29 16.53 -20.97
N VAL A 363 9.10 17.04 -21.29
CA VAL A 363 8.95 18.39 -21.84
C VAL A 363 9.39 19.45 -20.83
N TRP A 364 9.00 19.30 -19.57
CA TRP A 364 9.41 20.23 -18.52
C TRP A 364 10.92 20.24 -18.27
N VAL A 365 11.55 19.06 -18.17
CA VAL A 365 13.01 18.96 -18.06
C VAL A 365 13.69 19.67 -19.23
N SER A 366 13.19 19.47 -20.45
CA SER A 366 13.73 20.12 -21.65
C SER A 366 13.61 21.64 -21.58
N ILE A 367 12.42 22.16 -21.21
CA ILE A 367 12.17 23.61 -21.09
C ILE A 367 13.03 24.22 -19.99
N VAL A 368 13.11 23.59 -18.82
CA VAL A 368 13.88 24.08 -17.68
C VAL A 368 15.38 24.09 -17.99
N VAL A 369 15.91 23.01 -18.56
CA VAL A 369 17.33 22.95 -18.96
C VAL A 369 17.66 24.03 -19.98
N VAL A 370 16.84 24.22 -21.03
CA VAL A 370 17.04 25.29 -22.01
C VAL A 370 16.98 26.67 -21.35
N THR A 371 16.08 26.87 -20.39
CA THR A 371 15.95 28.13 -19.65
C THR A 371 17.20 28.42 -18.81
N LEU A 372 17.71 27.42 -18.08
CA LEU A 372 18.92 27.55 -17.27
C LEU A 372 20.17 27.84 -18.14
N MET A 373 20.26 27.25 -19.33
CA MET A 373 21.38 27.46 -20.25
C MET A 373 21.35 28.84 -20.94
N LYS A 374 20.17 29.30 -21.38
CA LYS A 374 20.04 30.55 -22.15
C LYS A 374 19.96 31.81 -21.29
N SER A 375 19.47 31.70 -20.06
CA SER A 375 19.21 32.85 -19.19
C SER A 375 19.80 32.66 -17.79
N PRO A 376 21.14 32.56 -17.64
CA PRO A 376 21.79 32.35 -16.34
C PRO A 376 21.51 33.49 -15.34
N GLY A 377 21.19 34.70 -15.81
CA GLY A 377 20.79 35.82 -14.94
C GLY A 377 19.45 35.62 -14.21
N MET A 378 18.57 34.75 -14.71
CA MET A 378 17.32 34.35 -14.05
C MET A 378 17.58 33.49 -12.80
N VAL A 379 18.82 33.04 -12.61
CA VAL A 379 19.32 32.26 -11.48
C VAL A 379 19.96 33.16 -10.40
N MET A 380 20.13 34.47 -10.64
CA MET A 380 20.98 35.30 -9.76
C MET A 380 20.31 36.57 -9.20
N THR A 381 19.01 36.79 -9.42
CA THR A 381 18.31 37.92 -8.80
C THR A 381 17.84 37.57 -7.38
N SER A 382 18.60 38.04 -6.39
CA SER A 382 18.29 38.21 -4.95
C SER A 382 17.65 37.02 -4.19
N GLY A 383 18.47 36.26 -3.45
CA GLY A 383 18.04 35.43 -2.31
C GLY A 383 17.20 34.20 -2.66
N VAL A 384 17.84 33.04 -2.77
CA VAL A 384 17.28 31.73 -3.19
C VAL A 384 16.47 31.83 -4.49
N SER A 385 17.20 31.78 -5.61
CA SER A 385 16.63 32.01 -6.93
C SER A 385 15.78 30.83 -7.42
N ALA A 386 14.77 31.13 -8.24
CA ALA A 386 13.95 30.15 -8.97
C ALA A 386 14.81 29.08 -9.68
N GLY A 387 16.05 29.40 -10.05
CA GLY A 387 17.03 28.47 -10.58
C GLY A 387 17.34 27.27 -9.67
N VAL A 388 17.41 27.45 -8.34
CA VAL A 388 17.64 26.34 -7.41
C VAL A 388 16.46 25.36 -7.43
N PHE A 389 15.24 25.87 -7.40
CA PHE A 389 14.04 25.03 -7.51
C PHE A 389 13.92 24.38 -8.88
N MET A 390 14.31 25.07 -9.96
CA MET A 390 14.36 24.49 -11.30
C MET A 390 15.36 23.31 -11.38
N VAL A 391 16.55 23.46 -10.80
CA VAL A 391 17.54 22.36 -10.73
C VAL A 391 17.01 21.20 -9.88
N LEU A 392 16.40 21.50 -8.73
CA LEU A 392 15.76 20.50 -7.87
C LEU A 392 14.64 19.76 -8.63
N PHE A 393 13.80 20.48 -9.38
CA PHE A 393 12.75 19.89 -10.19
C PHE A 393 13.32 18.92 -11.24
N VAL A 394 14.40 19.30 -11.95
CA VAL A 394 15.06 18.41 -12.90
C VAL A 394 15.60 17.15 -12.21
N ALA A 395 16.20 17.28 -11.02
CA ALA A 395 16.67 16.14 -10.24
C ALA A 395 15.51 15.22 -9.80
N LEU A 396 14.39 15.78 -9.35
CA LEU A 396 13.19 15.01 -8.98
C LEU A 396 12.57 14.31 -10.19
N ALA A 397 12.50 14.98 -11.34
CA ALA A 397 12.01 14.39 -12.59
C ALA A 397 12.90 13.24 -13.07
N ALA A 398 14.23 13.37 -12.93
CA ALA A 398 15.19 12.31 -13.26
C ALA A 398 15.01 11.04 -12.41
N VAL A 399 14.49 11.17 -11.18
CA VAL A 399 14.08 10.04 -10.34
C VAL A 399 12.69 9.54 -10.71
N LYS A 400 11.76 10.46 -10.98
CA LYS A 400 10.34 10.13 -11.20
C LYS A 400 10.06 9.42 -12.52
N ILE A 401 10.77 9.76 -13.59
CA ILE A 401 10.61 9.13 -14.91
C ILE A 401 10.93 7.62 -14.86
N PRO A 402 12.09 7.17 -14.33
CA PRO A 402 12.35 5.74 -14.12
C PRO A 402 11.30 5.07 -13.23
N LEU A 403 10.82 5.75 -12.19
CA LEU A 403 9.81 5.22 -11.28
C LEU A 403 8.47 4.97 -11.97
N HIS A 404 8.06 5.85 -12.89
CA HIS A 404 6.89 5.60 -13.74
C HIS A 404 7.09 4.38 -14.63
N LEU A 405 8.28 4.22 -15.22
CA LEU A 405 8.59 3.07 -16.06
C LEU A 405 8.59 1.76 -15.26
N MET A 406 9.12 1.76 -14.04
CA MET A 406 9.04 0.62 -13.11
C MET A 406 7.60 0.30 -12.72
N LEU A 407 6.79 1.31 -12.40
CA LEU A 407 5.37 1.10 -12.09
C LEU A 407 4.58 0.58 -13.30
N ALA A 408 4.93 1.04 -14.51
CA ALA A 408 4.33 0.57 -15.75
C ALA A 408 4.69 -0.89 -16.01
N THR A 409 5.97 -1.27 -15.91
CA THR A 409 6.40 -2.68 -16.10
C THR A 409 5.75 -3.60 -15.08
N VAL A 410 5.63 -3.18 -13.82
CA VAL A 410 4.89 -3.91 -12.79
C VAL A 410 3.43 -4.10 -13.23
N ARG A 411 2.73 -3.03 -13.60
CA ARG A 411 1.32 -3.14 -14.04
C ARG A 411 1.15 -4.03 -15.27
N THR A 412 2.04 -3.96 -16.25
CA THR A 412 2.03 -4.82 -17.44
C THR A 412 2.22 -6.29 -17.05
N GLN A 413 3.20 -6.59 -16.19
CA GLN A 413 3.42 -7.96 -15.71
C GLN A 413 2.22 -8.51 -14.93
N ASP A 414 1.57 -7.71 -14.08
CA ASP A 414 0.35 -8.11 -13.35
C ASP A 414 -0.79 -8.44 -14.33
N TYR A 415 -0.95 -7.61 -15.36
CA TYR A 415 -1.97 -7.83 -16.40
C TYR A 415 -1.65 -9.06 -17.26
N CYS A 416 -0.39 -9.30 -17.63
CA CYS A 416 0.01 -10.51 -18.34
C CYS A 416 -0.27 -11.78 -17.52
N ARG A 417 0.04 -11.78 -16.21
CA ARG A 417 -0.28 -12.90 -15.31
C ARG A 417 -1.79 -13.15 -15.22
N TYR A 418 -2.58 -12.07 -15.16
CA TYR A 418 -4.04 -12.17 -15.22
C TYR A 418 -4.50 -12.88 -16.51
N LEU A 419 -3.96 -12.50 -17.67
CA LEU A 419 -4.31 -13.11 -18.95
C LEU A 419 -3.95 -14.61 -19.00
N VAL A 420 -2.79 -15.00 -18.46
CA VAL A 420 -2.38 -16.41 -18.38
C VAL A 420 -3.34 -17.20 -17.48
N SER A 421 -3.62 -16.70 -16.27
CA SER A 421 -4.57 -17.33 -15.36
C SER A 421 -5.95 -17.51 -15.99
N LYS A 422 -6.45 -16.49 -16.69
CA LYS A 422 -7.74 -16.55 -17.40
C LYS A 422 -7.75 -17.65 -18.46
N LYS A 423 -6.69 -17.77 -19.27
CA LYS A 423 -6.56 -18.81 -20.29
C LYS A 423 -6.57 -20.22 -19.67
N SER A 424 -5.79 -20.45 -18.61
CA SER A 424 -5.75 -21.73 -17.91
C SER A 424 -7.10 -22.15 -17.34
N THR A 425 -7.86 -21.23 -16.75
CA THR A 425 -9.23 -21.51 -16.26
C THR A 425 -10.18 -21.84 -17.41
N THR A 426 -10.12 -21.12 -18.53
CA THR A 426 -10.95 -21.43 -19.71
C THR A 426 -10.62 -22.80 -20.30
N THR A 427 -9.34 -23.18 -20.38
CA THR A 427 -8.92 -24.51 -20.84
C THR A 427 -9.38 -25.62 -19.89
N ALA A 428 -9.28 -25.42 -18.57
CA ALA A 428 -9.73 -26.41 -17.58
C ALA A 428 -11.25 -26.66 -17.64
N ILE A 429 -12.05 -25.61 -17.81
CA ILE A 429 -13.52 -25.73 -17.97
C ILE A 429 -13.88 -26.41 -19.29
N ALA A 430 -13.14 -26.13 -20.37
CA ALA A 430 -13.35 -26.79 -21.65
C ALA A 430 -13.04 -28.29 -21.61
N THR A 431 -12.06 -28.72 -20.80
CA THR A 431 -11.74 -30.14 -20.61
C THR A 431 -12.73 -30.88 -19.72
N THR A 432 -13.40 -30.20 -18.76
CA THR A 432 -14.41 -30.84 -17.89
C THR A 432 -15.79 -30.95 -18.54
N ASN A 433 -16.12 -30.08 -19.51
CA ASN A 433 -17.40 -30.10 -20.22
C ASN A 433 -17.41 -31.03 -21.45
N GLY A 434 -16.36 -31.83 -21.64
CA GLY A 434 -16.27 -32.83 -22.71
C GLY A 434 -16.99 -34.15 -22.40
N ASN A 435 -17.66 -34.29 -21.26
CA ASN A 435 -18.30 -35.55 -20.88
C ASN A 435 -19.49 -35.35 -19.93
N SER A 436 -20.64 -34.87 -20.41
CA SER A 436 -21.98 -35.24 -19.90
C SER A 436 -23.11 -34.51 -20.65
N ASP A 437 -24.12 -35.30 -20.98
CA ASP A 437 -25.39 -34.90 -21.58
C ASP A 437 -26.20 -33.94 -20.70
N GLY A 438 -26.99 -33.10 -21.38
CA GLY A 438 -28.38 -32.81 -21.02
C GLY A 438 -28.71 -32.20 -19.65
N ASN A 439 -29.18 -30.95 -19.71
CA ASN A 439 -30.13 -30.33 -18.77
C ASN A 439 -29.58 -29.89 -17.40
N GLY A 440 -29.51 -28.57 -17.18
CA GLY A 440 -29.21 -28.03 -15.86
C GLY A 440 -29.10 -26.52 -15.85
N ASN A 441 -29.96 -25.88 -15.04
CA ASN A 441 -29.98 -24.46 -14.72
C ASN A 441 -28.58 -23.84 -14.59
N LYS A 442 -28.35 -22.73 -15.29
CA LYS A 442 -27.32 -21.74 -14.95
C LYS A 442 -27.64 -21.19 -13.56
N LYS A 443 -27.14 -21.85 -12.51
CA LYS A 443 -26.91 -21.21 -11.22
C LYS A 443 -25.51 -20.62 -11.28
N ASP A 444 -25.47 -19.32 -11.05
CA ASP A 444 -24.27 -18.51 -10.95
C ASP A 444 -23.35 -19.09 -9.87
N ASP A 445 -22.31 -19.79 -10.30
CA ASP A 445 -21.21 -20.18 -9.42
C ASP A 445 -20.33 -18.96 -9.21
N ASP A 446 -20.55 -18.27 -8.09
CA ASP A 446 -19.80 -17.12 -7.58
C ASP A 446 -18.39 -17.54 -7.11
N GLY A 447 -17.69 -18.31 -7.96
CA GLY A 447 -16.28 -18.60 -7.85
C GLY A 447 -15.50 -17.29 -7.91
N LYS A 448 -15.03 -16.82 -6.75
CA LYS A 448 -14.19 -15.64 -6.54
C LYS A 448 -13.06 -15.62 -7.58
N LYS A 449 -13.28 -14.89 -8.68
CA LYS A 449 -12.29 -14.75 -9.76
C LYS A 449 -11.00 -14.19 -9.14
N PRO A 450 -9.83 -14.77 -9.41
CA PRO A 450 -8.59 -14.28 -8.82
C PRO A 450 -8.38 -12.84 -9.29
N ASN A 451 -8.47 -11.88 -8.36
CA ASN A 451 -8.03 -10.51 -8.59
C ASN A 451 -6.50 -10.54 -8.66
N VAL A 452 -5.96 -10.85 -9.84
CA VAL A 452 -4.51 -10.93 -10.06
C VAL A 452 -3.87 -9.53 -10.10
N ALA A 453 -4.65 -8.48 -10.35
CA ALA A 453 -4.19 -7.10 -10.28
C ALA A 453 -4.49 -6.50 -8.89
N LEU A 454 -3.44 -6.11 -8.16
CA LEU A 454 -3.60 -5.43 -6.88
C LEU A 454 -4.32 -4.08 -7.10
N PRO A 455 -5.34 -3.77 -6.29
CA PRO A 455 -6.03 -2.49 -6.36
C PRO A 455 -5.04 -1.33 -6.12
N ALA A 456 -5.33 -0.17 -6.71
CA ALA A 456 -4.53 1.02 -6.48
C ALA A 456 -4.62 1.44 -4.99
N VAL A 457 -3.46 1.47 -4.33
CA VAL A 457 -3.32 1.99 -2.97
C VAL A 457 -3.33 3.52 -2.93
N GLY A 458 -3.67 4.11 -1.78
CA GLY A 458 -3.80 5.55 -1.60
C GLY A 458 -2.53 6.32 -2.00
N GLU A 459 -1.37 5.75 -1.74
CA GLU A 459 -0.06 6.29 -2.13
C GLU A 459 0.08 6.45 -3.63
N GLY A 460 -0.38 5.48 -4.42
CA GLY A 460 -0.30 5.57 -5.88
C GLY A 460 -1.14 6.71 -6.44
N LYS A 461 -2.32 6.94 -5.84
CA LYS A 461 -3.26 8.00 -6.26
C LYS A 461 -2.76 9.39 -5.87
N LEU A 462 -2.26 9.53 -4.64
CA LEU A 462 -1.65 10.78 -4.19
C LEU A 462 -0.40 11.10 -5.01
N ALA A 463 0.37 10.10 -5.42
CA ALA A 463 1.53 10.31 -6.27
C ALA A 463 1.16 10.93 -7.62
N THR A 464 0.19 10.35 -8.35
CA THR A 464 -0.29 10.89 -9.63
C THR A 464 -0.91 12.28 -9.44
N CYS A 465 -1.79 12.44 -8.45
CA CYS A 465 -2.43 13.73 -8.13
C CYS A 465 -1.40 14.84 -7.88
N SER A 466 -0.38 14.58 -7.05
CA SER A 466 0.62 15.60 -6.70
C SER A 466 1.44 16.00 -7.93
N GLU A 467 1.77 15.05 -8.80
CA GLU A 467 2.48 15.31 -10.05
C GLU A 467 1.63 16.14 -11.03
N ASN A 468 0.36 15.79 -11.21
CA ASN A 468 -0.54 16.52 -12.10
C ASN A 468 -0.73 17.97 -11.65
N VAL A 469 -0.88 18.20 -10.34
CA VAL A 469 -0.96 19.55 -9.76
C VAL A 469 0.37 20.29 -9.93
N ALA A 470 1.52 19.62 -9.78
CA ALA A 470 2.82 20.22 -10.06
C ALA A 470 2.94 20.67 -11.53
N CYS A 471 2.50 19.82 -12.47
CA CYS A 471 2.45 20.12 -13.91
C CYS A 471 1.43 21.23 -14.26
N MET A 472 0.40 21.43 -13.45
CA MET A 472 -0.55 22.55 -13.58
C MET A 472 0.07 23.88 -13.14
N ILE A 473 0.90 23.87 -12.08
CA ILE A 473 1.49 25.10 -11.50
C ILE A 473 2.77 25.52 -12.23
N ALA A 474 3.58 24.57 -12.68
CA ALA A 474 4.86 24.82 -13.34
C ALA A 474 4.79 25.80 -14.54
N PRO A 475 3.77 25.77 -15.43
CA PRO A 475 3.59 26.76 -16.49
C PRO A 475 3.63 28.20 -16.01
N LEU A 476 2.88 28.48 -14.95
CA LEU A 476 2.76 29.82 -14.38
C LEU A 476 4.03 30.19 -13.60
N ALA A 477 4.59 29.24 -12.85
CA ALA A 477 5.86 29.43 -12.14
C ALA A 477 6.98 29.85 -13.11
N TRP A 478 7.06 29.17 -14.26
CA TRP A 478 8.03 29.48 -15.30
C TRP A 478 7.77 30.81 -16.01
N PHE A 479 6.50 31.15 -16.29
CA PHE A 479 6.12 32.44 -16.87
C PHE A 479 6.51 33.62 -15.96
N PHE A 480 6.17 33.56 -14.68
CA PHE A 480 6.45 34.65 -13.73
C PHE A 480 7.94 34.81 -13.44
N ALA A 481 8.75 33.75 -13.57
CA ALA A 481 10.20 33.78 -13.35
C ALA A 481 10.93 34.76 -14.28
N ARG A 482 10.28 35.19 -15.37
CA ARG A 482 10.79 36.20 -16.30
C ARG A 482 10.83 37.61 -15.72
N PHE A 483 10.01 37.94 -14.71
CA PHE A 483 9.87 39.31 -14.20
C PHE A 483 10.66 39.48 -12.89
N PRO A 484 11.76 40.24 -12.86
CA PRO A 484 12.74 40.19 -11.76
C PRO A 484 12.33 40.87 -10.45
N VAL A 485 11.35 41.79 -10.43
CA VAL A 485 10.97 42.54 -9.21
C VAL A 485 9.74 41.90 -8.53
N ASP A 486 8.55 42.05 -9.10
CA ASP A 486 7.33 41.52 -8.47
C ASP A 486 7.02 40.05 -8.83
N GLY A 487 7.41 39.62 -10.04
CA GLY A 487 7.17 38.24 -10.50
C GLY A 487 8.15 37.21 -9.94
N GLY A 488 9.34 37.63 -9.51
CA GLY A 488 10.37 36.74 -8.97
C GLY A 488 9.95 36.08 -7.65
N VAL A 489 9.30 36.85 -6.76
CA VAL A 489 8.77 36.32 -5.49
C VAL A 489 7.67 35.30 -5.76
N LEU A 490 6.71 35.65 -6.63
CA LEU A 490 5.62 34.73 -7.00
C LEU A 490 6.18 33.47 -7.68
N ALA A 491 7.14 33.61 -8.59
CA ALA A 491 7.78 32.48 -9.25
C ALA A 491 8.49 31.56 -8.26
N ASN A 492 9.21 32.11 -7.27
CA ASN A 492 9.86 31.33 -6.22
C ASN A 492 8.85 30.54 -5.38
N VAL A 493 7.73 31.16 -4.98
CA VAL A 493 6.66 30.49 -4.25
C VAL A 493 6.07 29.36 -5.08
N LEU A 494 5.71 29.62 -6.34
CA LEU A 494 5.12 28.63 -7.22
C LEU A 494 6.08 27.46 -7.51
N TRP A 495 7.36 27.74 -7.79
CA TRP A 495 8.38 26.71 -7.97
C TRP A 495 8.65 25.91 -6.68
N GLY A 496 8.62 26.55 -5.52
CA GLY A 496 8.69 25.89 -4.22
C GLY A 496 7.53 24.92 -4.01
N ILE A 497 6.30 25.34 -4.31
CA ILE A 497 5.11 24.48 -4.28
C ILE A 497 5.25 23.32 -5.27
N THR A 498 5.65 23.59 -6.52
CA THR A 498 5.88 22.56 -7.54
C THR A 498 6.90 21.53 -7.06
N CYS A 499 8.02 21.95 -6.45
CA CYS A 499 9.02 21.03 -5.91
C CYS A 499 8.49 20.21 -4.73
N ALA A 500 7.76 20.83 -3.79
CA ALA A 500 7.15 20.12 -2.66
C ALA A 500 6.15 19.04 -3.12
N LEU A 501 5.35 19.34 -4.14
CA LEU A 501 4.45 18.39 -4.77
C LEU A 501 5.21 17.26 -5.48
N MET A 502 6.30 17.57 -6.18
CA MET A 502 7.15 16.56 -6.82
C MET A 502 7.86 15.65 -5.79
N ILE A 503 8.34 16.20 -4.68
CA ILE A 503 8.90 15.42 -3.55
C ILE A 503 7.86 14.45 -3.01
N THR A 504 6.64 14.94 -2.75
CA THR A 504 5.51 14.12 -2.31
C THR A 504 5.20 13.04 -3.34
N SER A 505 5.18 13.39 -4.62
CA SER A 505 4.92 12.45 -5.71
C SER A 505 5.95 11.33 -5.80
N VAL A 506 7.25 11.67 -5.68
CA VAL A 506 8.34 10.69 -5.67
C VAL A 506 8.22 9.75 -4.47
N ASP A 507 8.06 10.28 -3.25
CA ASP A 507 7.95 9.46 -2.03
C ASP A 507 6.77 8.48 -2.12
N MET A 508 5.59 8.99 -2.49
CA MET A 508 4.37 8.20 -2.58
C MET A 508 4.44 7.15 -3.70
N ALA A 509 5.07 7.48 -4.84
CA ALA A 509 5.28 6.51 -5.90
C ALA A 509 6.27 5.39 -5.48
N MET A 510 7.31 5.70 -4.70
CA MET A 510 8.21 4.68 -4.15
C MET A 510 7.49 3.78 -3.14
N ARG A 511 6.66 4.35 -2.26
CA ARG A 511 5.82 3.57 -1.32
C ARG A 511 4.82 2.69 -2.07
N SER A 512 4.18 3.21 -3.12
CA SER A 512 3.26 2.45 -3.97
C SER A 512 3.98 1.30 -4.70
N LEU A 513 5.18 1.55 -5.23
CA LEU A 513 5.99 0.53 -5.87
C LEU A 513 6.41 -0.55 -4.86
N ARG A 514 6.89 -0.15 -3.68
CA ARG A 514 7.23 -1.06 -2.57
C ARG A 514 6.04 -1.94 -2.20
N HIS A 515 4.84 -1.37 -2.06
CA HIS A 515 3.63 -2.12 -1.77
C HIS A 515 3.33 -3.17 -2.85
N LYS A 516 3.36 -2.77 -4.12
CA LYS A 516 3.08 -3.67 -5.25
C LYS A 516 4.12 -4.77 -5.40
N LEU A 517 5.40 -4.45 -5.20
CA LEU A 517 6.46 -5.44 -5.22
C LEU A 517 6.32 -6.40 -4.05
N ARG A 518 6.11 -5.91 -2.82
CA ARG A 518 5.91 -6.77 -1.63
C ARG A 518 4.76 -7.76 -1.80
N ALA A 519 3.67 -7.36 -2.44
CA ALA A 519 2.51 -8.22 -2.63
C ALA A 519 2.64 -9.23 -3.79
N ARG A 520 3.72 -9.17 -4.58
CA ARG A 520 4.08 -10.23 -5.56
C ARG A 520 4.85 -11.37 -4.94
N TRP A 521 5.45 -11.07 -3.79
CA TRP A 521 6.09 -11.98 -2.89
C TRP A 521 5.11 -12.21 -1.69
#